data_AF-A0AAV4T589-F1
#
_entry.id   AF-A0AAV4T589-F1
#
_cell.length_a   1.000
_cell.length_b   1.000
_cell.length_c   1.000
_cell.angle_alpha   90.00
_cell.angle_beta   90.00
_cell.angle_gamma   90.00
#
_symmetry.space_group_name_H-M   'P 1'
#
loop_
_entity.id
_entity.type
_entity.pdbx_description
1 polymer ?
#
loop_
_entity_poly.entity_id
_entity_poly.type
_entity_poly.pdbx_seq_one_letter_code
_entity_poly.pdbx_strand_id
1 'polypeptide(L)'
;MCPIGIANYPKALRQKLDASDYETFLKKSGLTKIICEDERQLFFHEDVESCFMAIRHCNLASDVPSIRRDEFDQDFSQEFLRHIEPDPDDGRFYVKFTVVRIIAKKEN
;
A
#
# COMPACT_ATOMS: atom_id res chain seq x y z
N MET A 1 -1.46 6.64 20.85
CA MET A 1 -2.54 6.38 19.89
C MET A 1 -2.09 6.89 18.54
N CYS A 2 -1.62 6.00 17.66
CA CYS A 2 -1.38 6.35 16.27
C CYS A 2 -2.75 6.22 15.58
N PRO A 3 -3.33 7.30 15.04
CA PRO A 3 -4.51 7.14 14.21
C PRO A 3 -4.09 6.22 13.07
N ILE A 4 -4.88 5.18 12.81
CA ILE A 4 -4.74 4.31 11.64
C ILE A 4 -5.02 5.23 10.45
N GLY A 5 -3.98 5.96 10.08
CA GLY A 5 -4.04 6.97 9.05
C GLY A 5 -4.37 6.23 7.79
N ILE A 6 -5.44 6.69 7.13
CA ILE A 6 -5.46 6.69 5.67
C ILE A 6 -4.10 7.21 5.29
N ALA A 7 -3.34 6.26 4.83
CA ALA A 7 -1.94 6.30 4.59
C ALA A 7 -1.78 7.33 3.47
N ASN A 8 -1.64 8.62 3.83
CA ASN A 8 -1.44 9.77 2.94
C ASN A 8 -0.05 9.68 2.30
N TYR A 9 0.26 8.53 1.70
CA TYR A 9 1.46 8.25 0.94
C TYR A 9 1.47 8.82 -0.49
N PRO A 10 0.41 9.40 -1.11
CA PRO A 10 0.53 9.88 -2.49
C PRO A 10 1.63 10.94 -2.66
N LYS A 11 1.68 11.95 -1.79
CA LYS A 11 2.68 13.03 -1.88
C LYS A 11 4.07 12.61 -1.40
N ALA A 12 4.15 11.91 -0.26
CA ALA A 12 5.43 11.51 0.32
C ALA A 12 6.16 10.43 -0.51
N LEU A 13 5.42 9.53 -1.16
CA LEU A 13 5.98 8.51 -2.05
C LEU A 13 6.47 9.14 -3.36
N ARG A 14 5.70 10.07 -3.96
CA ARG A 14 6.17 10.84 -5.14
C ARG A 14 7.48 11.56 -4.86
N GLN A 15 7.57 12.28 -3.74
CA GLN A 15 8.80 13.00 -3.37
C GLN A 15 10.00 12.06 -3.15
N LYS A 16 9.80 10.88 -2.56
CA LYS A 16 10.88 9.87 -2.43
C LYS A 16 11.29 9.26 -3.77
N LEU A 17 10.34 9.00 -4.67
CA LEU A 17 10.61 8.44 -5.99
C LEU A 17 11.31 9.44 -6.92
N ASP A 18 10.97 10.73 -6.81
CA ASP A 18 11.63 11.81 -7.53
C ASP A 18 13.03 12.12 -6.97
N ALA A 19 13.27 11.87 -5.68
CA ALA A 19 14.58 12.01 -5.04
C ALA A 19 15.48 10.76 -5.15
N SER A 20 15.07 9.72 -5.89
CA SER A 20 15.77 8.42 -5.90
C SER A 20 16.85 8.33 -6.99
N ASP A 21 17.85 7.46 -6.77
CA ASP A 21 18.88 7.07 -7.75
C ASP A 21 18.31 6.61 -9.10
N TYR A 22 17.04 6.16 -9.11
CA TYR A 22 16.32 5.73 -10.29
C TYR A 22 16.09 6.86 -11.30
N GLU A 23 15.77 8.09 -10.85
CA GLU A 23 15.63 9.24 -11.76
C GLU A 23 16.95 9.57 -12.45
N THR A 24 18.04 9.55 -11.67
CA THR A 24 19.39 9.82 -12.18
C THR A 24 19.78 8.76 -13.21
N PHE A 25 19.47 7.48 -12.94
CA PHE A 25 19.68 6.38 -13.88
C PHE A 25 18.90 6.59 -15.18
N LEU A 26 17.59 6.87 -15.10
CA LEU A 26 16.75 7.07 -16.29
C LEU A 26 17.27 8.22 -17.17
N LYS A 27 17.64 9.36 -16.56
CA LYS A 27 18.23 10.50 -17.27
C LYS A 27 19.54 10.13 -17.96
N LYS A 28 20.46 9.42 -17.28
CA LYS A 28 21.73 8.97 -17.88
C LYS A 28 21.53 8.00 -19.04
N SER A 29 20.48 7.18 -18.98
CA SER A 29 20.14 6.22 -20.03
C SER A 29 19.39 6.84 -21.22
N GLY A 30 19.10 8.15 -21.20
CA GLY A 30 18.30 8.81 -22.24
C GLY A 30 16.85 8.33 -22.26
N LEU A 31 16.32 7.90 -21.11
CA LEU A 31 14.95 7.44 -20.94
C LEU A 31 14.12 8.51 -20.24
N THR A 32 12.91 8.75 -20.75
CA THR A 32 11.92 9.64 -20.15
C THR A 32 11.06 8.84 -19.16
N LYS A 33 10.87 9.38 -17.96
CA LYS A 33 10.02 8.82 -16.90
C LYS A 33 8.58 9.28 -17.09
N ILE A 34 7.65 8.33 -17.12
CA ILE A 34 6.21 8.58 -17.12
C ILE A 34 5.64 7.97 -15.83
N ILE A 35 4.91 8.75 -15.05
CA ILE A 35 4.24 8.30 -13.84
C ILE A 35 2.74 8.24 -14.13
N CYS A 36 2.15 7.07 -13.95
CA CYS A 36 0.70 6.87 -14.00
C CYS A 36 0.21 6.44 -12.64
N GLU A 37 -0.86 7.07 -12.15
CA GLU A 37 -1.48 6.71 -10.88
C GLU A 37 -2.91 6.28 -11.12
N ASP A 38 -3.29 5.20 -10.44
CA ASP A 38 -4.58 4.56 -10.59
C ASP A 38 -5.08 4.21 -9.19
N GLU A 39 -6.20 4.80 -8.78
CA GLU A 39 -6.84 4.47 -7.51
C GLU A 39 -7.70 3.22 -7.71
N ARG A 40 -7.52 2.24 -6.82
CA ARG A 40 -8.21 0.96 -6.88
C ARG A 40 -8.83 0.62 -5.54
N GLN A 41 -9.87 -0.21 -5.61
CA GLN A 41 -10.57 -0.76 -4.47
C GLN A 41 -10.46 -2.29 -4.53
N LEU A 42 -10.12 -2.90 -3.40
CA LEU A 42 -10.19 -4.35 -3.23
C LEU A 42 -11.27 -4.62 -2.18
N PHE A 43 -12.33 -5.31 -2.60
CA PHE A 43 -13.38 -5.77 -1.70
C PHE A 43 -12.94 -7.03 -0.97
N PHE A 44 -13.36 -7.16 0.28
CA PHE A 44 -12.98 -8.29 1.11
C PHE A 44 -14.10 -8.64 2.11
N HIS A 45 -14.04 -9.82 2.72
CA HIS A 45 -15.01 -10.28 3.72
C HIS A 45 -14.54 -9.93 5.14
N GLU A 46 -15.46 -9.88 6.10
CA GLU A 46 -15.16 -9.69 7.52
C GLU A 46 -14.58 -10.99 8.14
N ASP A 47 -13.54 -11.52 7.53
CA ASP A 47 -12.81 -12.68 8.03
C ASP A 47 -11.31 -12.38 8.11
N VAL A 48 -10.66 -13.16 8.97
CA VAL A 48 -9.25 -12.99 9.32
C VAL A 48 -8.36 -13.19 8.08
N GLU A 49 -8.72 -14.10 7.17
CA GLU A 49 -7.97 -14.40 5.95
C GLU A 49 -7.98 -13.23 4.96
N SER A 50 -9.12 -12.59 4.80
CA SER A 50 -9.32 -11.38 4.03
C SER A 50 -8.56 -10.17 4.60
N CYS A 51 -8.48 -10.08 5.93
CA CYS A 51 -7.70 -9.04 6.62
C CYS A 51 -6.19 -9.23 6.43
N PHE A 52 -5.71 -10.47 6.35
CA PHE A 52 -4.29 -10.76 6.09
C PHE A 52 -3.77 -10.13 4.80
N MET A 53 -4.62 -10.05 3.77
CA MET A 53 -4.25 -9.38 2.52
C MET A 53 -4.00 -7.89 2.74
N ALA A 54 -4.83 -7.21 3.53
CA ALA A 54 -4.64 -5.80 3.87
C ALA A 54 -3.35 -5.57 4.67
N ILE A 55 -3.02 -6.47 5.61
CA ILE A 55 -1.80 -6.41 6.45
C ILE A 55 -0.53 -6.51 5.60
N ARG A 56 -0.48 -7.50 4.71
CA ARG A 56 0.68 -7.73 3.84
C ARG A 56 0.99 -6.54 2.93
N HIS A 57 -0.03 -5.75 2.58
CA HIS A 57 0.16 -4.54 1.77
C HIS A 57 0.71 -3.34 2.56
N CYS A 58 0.55 -3.31 3.89
CA CYS A 58 1.01 -2.19 4.72
C CYS A 58 2.49 -2.27 5.13
N ASN A 59 3.22 -3.33 4.77
CA ASN A 59 4.64 -3.56 5.14
C ASN A 59 4.93 -3.49 6.65
N LEU A 60 3.92 -3.40 7.52
CA LEU A 60 4.08 -3.28 8.98
C LEU A 60 4.78 -4.49 9.59
N ALA A 61 4.73 -5.64 8.92
CA ALA A 61 5.40 -6.87 9.32
C ALA A 61 6.89 -6.94 8.93
N SER A 62 7.45 -5.95 8.23
CA SER A 62 8.85 -6.00 7.76
C SER A 62 9.85 -6.10 8.92
N ASP A 63 9.53 -5.46 10.05
CA ASP A 63 10.39 -5.34 11.22
C ASP A 63 10.05 -6.36 12.31
N VAL A 64 9.04 -7.21 12.07
CA VAL A 64 8.61 -8.25 13.02
C VAL A 64 9.52 -9.49 12.87
N PRO A 65 10.19 -9.94 13.95
CA PRO A 65 10.99 -11.16 13.94
C PRO A 65 10.17 -12.35 13.45
N SER A 66 10.74 -13.20 12.61
CA SER A 66 10.03 -14.33 11.97
C SER A 66 9.30 -15.23 12.98
N ILE A 67 9.91 -15.47 14.15
CA ILE A 67 9.34 -16.30 15.22
C ILE A 67 8.06 -15.73 15.84
N ARG A 68 7.80 -14.43 15.67
CA ARG A 68 6.60 -13.75 16.18
C ARG A 68 5.64 -13.32 15.09
N ARG A 69 5.92 -13.66 13.83
CA ARG A 69 5.09 -13.21 12.71
C ARG A 69 3.67 -13.73 12.85
N ASP A 70 3.49 -15.02 13.10
CA ASP A 70 2.17 -15.63 13.19
C ASP A 70 1.33 -15.03 14.33
N GLU A 71 1.94 -14.76 15.49
CA GLU A 71 1.30 -14.11 16.64
C GLU A 71 0.90 -12.66 16.33
N PHE A 72 1.84 -11.89 15.76
CA PHE A 72 1.58 -10.51 15.33
C PHE A 72 0.48 -10.43 14.28
N ASP A 73 0.52 -11.33 13.31
CA ASP A 73 -0.43 -11.46 12.22
C ASP A 73 -1.85 -11.72 12.77
N GLN A 74 -1.97 -12.61 13.75
CA GLN A 74 -3.24 -12.92 14.41
C GLN A 74 -3.76 -11.74 15.25
N ASP A 75 -2.92 -11.15 16.10
CA ASP A 75 -3.30 -10.04 16.97
C ASP A 75 -3.70 -8.80 16.16
N PHE A 76 -2.93 -8.48 15.12
CA PHE A 76 -3.23 -7.37 14.24
C PHE A 76 -4.55 -7.60 13.52
N SER A 77 -4.80 -8.81 12.98
CA SER A 77 -6.05 -9.11 12.28
C SER A 77 -7.27 -8.94 13.18
N GLN A 78 -7.18 -9.39 14.44
CA GLN A 78 -8.26 -9.21 15.41
C GLN A 78 -8.49 -7.74 15.74
N GLU A 79 -7.43 -6.97 15.93
CA GLU A 79 -7.55 -5.55 16.21
C GLU A 79 -8.09 -4.79 15.00
N PHE A 80 -7.62 -5.12 13.80
CA PHE A 80 -8.12 -4.55 12.55
C PHE A 80 -9.62 -4.78 12.37
N LEU A 81 -10.08 -6.02 12.58
CA LEU A 81 -11.50 -6.38 12.50
C LEU A 81 -12.39 -5.55 13.46
N ARG A 82 -11.86 -5.13 14.62
CA ARG A 82 -12.62 -4.29 15.57
C ARG A 82 -12.83 -2.85 15.08
N HIS A 83 -11.99 -2.37 14.16
CA HIS A 83 -11.98 -0.99 13.71
C HIS A 83 -12.38 -0.82 12.24
N ILE A 84 -12.61 -1.90 11.51
CA ILE A 84 -13.17 -1.79 10.16
C ILE A 84 -14.68 -1.63 10.24
N GLU A 85 -15.18 -0.69 9.45
CA GLU A 85 -16.61 -0.50 9.23
C GLU A 85 -16.90 -0.76 7.74
N PRO A 86 -18.03 -1.40 7.42
CA PRO A 86 -18.44 -1.53 6.04
C PRO A 86 -18.78 -0.16 5.46
N ASP A 87 -18.69 -0.01 4.14
CA ASP A 87 -19.10 1.23 3.49
C ASP A 87 -20.59 1.50 3.76
N PRO A 88 -20.97 2.71 4.18
CA PRO A 88 -22.34 3.02 4.54
C PRO A 88 -23.31 2.98 3.36
N ASP A 89 -22.82 3.11 2.12
CA ASP A 89 -23.68 3.16 0.93
C ASP A 89 -24.03 1.76 0.41
N ASP A 90 -23.12 0.78 0.52
CA ASP A 90 -23.31 -0.56 -0.05
C ASP A 90 -23.09 -1.74 0.92
N GLY A 91 -22.67 -1.46 2.15
CA GLY A 91 -22.47 -2.45 3.21
C GLY A 91 -21.25 -3.35 3.03
N ARG A 92 -20.37 -3.09 2.06
CA ARG A 92 -19.19 -3.92 1.78
C ARG A 92 -17.93 -3.35 2.41
N PHE A 93 -17.03 -4.25 2.81
CA PHE A 93 -15.69 -3.87 3.22
C PHE A 93 -14.78 -3.75 2.00
N TYR A 94 -13.97 -2.68 1.95
CA TYR A 94 -12.93 -2.53 0.95
C TYR A 94 -11.71 -1.79 1.48
N VAL A 95 -10.56 -2.05 0.83
CA VAL A 95 -9.35 -1.23 0.98
C VAL A 95 -9.18 -0.39 -0.27
N LYS A 96 -8.99 0.93 -0.10
CA LYS A 96 -8.56 1.84 -1.16
C LYS A 96 -7.04 1.89 -1.21
N PHE A 97 -6.46 1.72 -2.39
CA PHE A 97 -5.02 1.83 -2.60
C PHE A 97 -4.72 2.51 -3.92
N THR A 98 -3.61 3.25 -3.96
CA THR A 98 -3.12 3.89 -5.17
C THR A 98 -2.00 3.04 -5.77
N VAL A 99 -2.17 2.62 -7.01
CA VAL A 99 -1.12 1.97 -7.79
C VAL A 99 -0.37 3.05 -8.56
N VAL A 100 0.91 3.24 -8.21
CA VAL A 100 1.83 4.12 -8.95
C VAL A 100 2.65 3.27 -9.93
N ARG A 101 2.42 3.45 -11.22
CA ARG A 101 3.20 2.83 -12.30
C ARG A 101 4.25 3.81 -12.80
N ILE A 102 5.50 3.39 -12.82
CA ILE A 102 6.60 4.17 -13.41
C ILE A 102 7.02 3.47 -14.69
N ILE A 103 6.84 4.15 -15.83
CA ILE A 103 7.19 3.66 -17.16
C ILE A 103 8.42 4.45 -17.62
N ALA A 104 9.47 3.73 -18.00
CA ALA A 104 10.64 4.31 -18.65
C ALA A 104 10.51 4.14 -20.17
N LYS A 105 10.53 5.24 -20.91
CA LYS A 105 10.37 5.23 -22.37
C LYS A 105 11.60 5.84 -23.03
N LYS A 106 12.12 5.18 -24.06
CA LYS A 106 13.14 5.77 -24.94
C LYS A 106 12.45 6.66 -25.98
N GLU A 107 12.92 7.89 -26.15
CA GLU A 107 12.49 8.73 -27.26
C GLU A 107 13.20 8.25 -28.53
N ASN A 108 12.41 7.98 -29.58
CA ASN A 108 12.90 7.59 -30.90
C ASN A 108 13.34 8.83 -31.67
#